data_AF-A0A353XST2-F1
#
_entry.id   AF-A0A353XST2-F1
#
_cell.length_a   1.000
_cell.length_b   1.000
_cell.length_c   1.000
_cell.angle_alpha   90.00
_cell.angle_beta   90.00
_cell.angle_gamma   90.00
#
_symmetry.space_group_name_H-M   'P 1'
#
loop_
_entity.id
_entity.type
_entity.pdbx_description
1 polymer ?
#
loop_
_entity_poly.entity_id
_entity_poly.type
_entity_poly.pdbx_seq_one_letter_code
_entity_poly.pdbx_strand_id
1 'polypeptide(L)'
;KGFTLGMLVVALVAHAVTLYPNIFTIHGLNFNVFNTASLTSFYFVLFYVLFCLYRPILSLGLFAAPTAIIGLSLGYFGVAPYAPLTEISEGLEAHIILSIAAYCVLLMSAVQAIILRIQIRELKHKTNQRFWVNKLPSLQSMESLLFDMILVGFSLLTLALAIGFVYVNDLLAQHIAHKTILSMLSWLMLGYLLFGHWKYGWRGRRAANMTILAFVVLAIGFIGSKFVLEILL
;
A
#
# COMPACT_ATOMS: atom_id res chain seq x y z
N LYS A 1 23.47 -6.59 6.91
CA LYS A 1 22.17 -6.93 6.26
C LYS A 1 21.27 -7.74 7.21
N GLY A 2 21.72 -8.88 7.75
CA GLY A 2 20.93 -9.69 8.69
C GLY A 2 20.53 -8.95 9.98
N PHE A 3 21.44 -8.17 10.57
CA PHE A 3 21.16 -7.42 11.80
C PHE A 3 20.01 -6.39 11.64
N THR A 4 20.02 -5.59 10.57
CA THR A 4 18.97 -4.60 10.28
C THR A 4 17.62 -5.26 10.00
N LEU A 5 17.61 -6.37 9.26
CA LEU A 5 16.38 -7.15 9.02
C LEU A 5 15.85 -7.76 10.32
N GLY A 6 16.74 -8.29 11.18
CA GLY A 6 16.37 -8.79 12.50
C GLY A 6 15.72 -7.70 13.37
N MET A 7 16.30 -6.50 13.40
CA MET A 7 15.71 -5.35 14.10
C MET A 7 14.33 -4.97 13.55
N LEU A 8 14.14 -4.99 12.24
CA LEU A 8 12.84 -4.72 11.62
C LEU A 8 11.80 -5.78 11.95
N VAL A 9 12.19 -7.06 12.02
CA VAL A 9 11.29 -8.15 12.44
C VAL A 9 10.90 -7.98 13.91
N VAL A 10 11.83 -7.66 14.79
CA VAL A 10 11.52 -7.38 16.21
C VAL A 10 10.58 -6.17 16.33
N ALA A 11 10.85 -5.10 15.59
CA ALA A 11 9.98 -3.92 15.55
C ALA A 11 8.58 -4.27 15.02
N LEU A 12 8.48 -5.12 14.01
CA LEU A 12 7.22 -5.58 13.43
C LEU A 12 6.40 -6.39 14.45
N VAL A 13 7.04 -7.31 15.18
CA VAL A 13 6.39 -8.09 16.23
C VAL A 13 5.91 -7.17 17.36
N ALA A 14 6.74 -6.25 17.82
CA ALA A 14 6.36 -5.27 18.84
C ALA A 14 5.16 -4.42 18.38
N HIS A 15 5.19 -3.95 17.13
CA HIS A 15 4.08 -3.19 16.54
C HIS A 15 2.80 -4.01 16.50
N ALA A 16 2.85 -5.26 16.03
CA ALA A 16 1.70 -6.15 16.04
C ALA A 16 1.11 -6.34 17.44
N VAL A 17 1.95 -6.61 18.45
CA VAL A 17 1.52 -6.80 19.84
C VAL A 17 0.83 -5.56 20.40
N THR A 18 1.35 -4.36 20.10
CA THR A 18 0.74 -3.10 20.55
C THR A 18 -0.56 -2.76 19.80
N LEU A 19 -0.67 -3.12 18.52
CA LEU A 19 -1.79 -2.74 17.67
C LEU A 19 -2.97 -3.72 17.81
N TYR A 20 -2.70 -5.00 18.05
CA TYR A 20 -3.70 -6.06 18.15
C TYR A 20 -4.86 -5.72 19.11
N PRO A 21 -4.64 -5.36 20.39
CA PRO A 21 -5.75 -5.07 21.32
C PRO A 21 -6.50 -3.78 20.96
N ASN A 22 -5.89 -2.88 20.19
CA ASN A 22 -6.53 -1.63 19.77
C ASN A 22 -7.48 -1.83 18.59
N ILE A 23 -7.20 -2.80 17.72
CA ILE A 23 -8.05 -3.17 16.57
C ILE A 23 -9.10 -4.19 16.98
N PHE A 24 -8.69 -5.28 17.63
CA PHE A 24 -9.55 -6.38 18.05
C PHE A 24 -10.05 -6.11 19.46
N THR A 25 -11.22 -5.47 19.56
CA THR A 25 -11.85 -5.15 20.85
C THR A 25 -12.98 -6.10 21.17
N ILE A 26 -13.33 -6.23 22.45
CA ILE A 26 -14.46 -7.04 22.92
C ILE A 26 -15.81 -6.63 22.30
N HIS A 27 -15.92 -5.39 21.80
CA HIS A 27 -17.14 -4.85 21.21
C HIS A 27 -17.13 -4.90 19.66
N GLY A 28 -16.02 -5.29 19.02
CA GLY A 28 -15.90 -5.34 17.56
C GLY A 28 -14.55 -4.82 17.05
N LEU A 29 -14.46 -4.57 15.74
CA LEU A 29 -13.23 -4.07 15.10
C LEU A 29 -13.17 -2.55 15.09
N ASN A 30 -12.12 -1.98 15.68
CA ASN A 30 -11.92 -0.54 15.80
C ASN A 30 -10.97 -0.02 14.72
N PHE A 31 -11.52 0.27 13.53
CA PHE A 31 -10.83 0.91 12.40
C PHE A 31 -10.97 2.43 12.39
N ASN A 32 -10.73 3.08 13.54
CA ASN A 32 -10.57 4.53 13.57
C ASN A 32 -9.37 4.98 12.73
N VAL A 33 -9.26 6.28 12.47
CA VAL A 33 -8.21 6.86 11.60
C VAL A 33 -6.80 6.51 12.07
N PHE A 34 -6.55 6.57 13.38
CA PHE A 34 -5.23 6.32 13.96
C PHE A 34 -4.83 4.83 13.92
N ASN A 35 -5.75 3.93 14.27
CA ASN A 35 -5.55 2.49 14.17
C ASN A 35 -5.34 2.07 12.70
N THR A 36 -6.09 2.66 11.78
CA THR A 36 -5.95 2.40 10.33
C THR A 36 -4.61 2.90 9.80
N ALA A 37 -4.16 4.09 10.22
CA ALA A 37 -2.84 4.61 9.87
C ALA A 37 -1.71 3.75 10.45
N SER A 38 -1.86 3.30 11.71
CA SER A 38 -0.91 2.40 12.36
C SER A 38 -0.85 1.05 11.65
N LEU A 39 -2.00 0.45 11.30
CA LEU A 39 -2.06 -0.78 10.52
C LEU A 39 -1.42 -0.63 9.13
N THR A 40 -1.63 0.50 8.47
CA THR A 40 -1.02 0.80 7.17
C THR A 40 0.51 0.86 7.28
N SER A 41 1.04 1.47 8.35
CA SER A 41 2.49 1.50 8.60
C SER A 41 3.07 0.13 8.96
N PHE A 42 2.33 -0.68 9.73
CA PHE A 42 2.67 -2.07 10.00
C PHE A 42 2.79 -2.85 8.69
N TYR A 43 1.81 -2.74 7.79
CA TYR A 43 1.85 -3.38 6.47
C TYR A 43 3.03 -2.90 5.64
N PHE A 44 3.37 -1.61 5.68
CA PHE A 44 4.51 -1.08 4.93
C PHE A 44 5.81 -1.78 5.35
N VAL A 45 6.03 -1.94 6.66
CA VAL A 45 7.20 -2.66 7.19
C VAL A 45 7.12 -4.15 6.87
N LEU A 46 5.96 -4.78 7.05
CA LEU A 46 5.75 -6.21 6.75
C LEU A 46 6.13 -6.51 5.30
N PHE A 47 5.53 -5.80 4.35
CA PHE A 47 5.80 -5.99 2.93
C PHE A 47 7.23 -5.60 2.57
N TYR A 48 7.79 -4.54 3.17
CA TYR A 48 9.20 -4.20 2.98
C TYR A 48 10.14 -5.35 3.39
N VAL A 49 9.91 -5.96 4.56
CA VAL A 49 10.66 -7.13 5.02
C VAL A 49 10.48 -8.30 4.05
N LEU A 50 9.23 -8.61 3.66
CA LEU A 50 8.94 -9.68 2.71
C LEU A 50 9.66 -9.48 1.36
N PHE A 51 9.61 -8.27 0.78
CA PHE A 51 10.33 -7.98 -0.46
C PHE A 51 11.85 -8.06 -0.27
N CYS A 52 12.38 -7.67 0.90
CA CYS A 52 13.81 -7.79 1.20
C CYS A 52 14.30 -9.24 1.30
N LEU A 53 13.44 -10.20 1.65
CA LEU A 53 13.79 -11.63 1.66
C LEU A 53 14.06 -12.16 0.24
N TYR A 54 13.31 -11.68 -0.75
CA TYR A 54 13.46 -12.09 -2.16
C TYR A 54 14.46 -11.21 -2.93
N ARG A 55 14.45 -9.89 -2.69
CA ARG A 55 15.33 -8.91 -3.35
C ARG A 55 15.88 -7.91 -2.33
N PRO A 56 17.20 -7.90 -2.04
CA PRO A 56 17.80 -7.03 -1.02
C PRO A 56 17.94 -5.57 -1.51
N ILE A 57 16.81 -4.91 -1.76
CA ILE A 57 16.74 -3.55 -2.30
C ILE A 57 16.53 -2.55 -1.16
N LEU A 58 17.53 -1.70 -0.94
CA LEU A 58 17.62 -0.78 0.19
C LEU A 58 16.78 0.49 0.05
N SER A 59 16.36 0.86 -1.17
CA SER A 59 15.77 2.19 -1.45
C SER A 59 14.46 2.44 -0.69
N LEU A 60 13.63 1.42 -0.51
CA LEU A 60 12.38 1.54 0.26
C LEU A 60 12.60 1.44 1.78
N GLY A 61 13.74 0.90 2.22
CA GLY A 61 14.06 0.77 3.65
C GLY A 61 14.23 2.11 4.33
N LEU A 62 14.65 3.14 3.58
CA LEU A 62 14.72 4.51 4.08
C LEU A 62 13.34 5.05 4.51
N PHE A 63 12.27 4.59 3.85
CA PHE A 63 10.90 4.97 4.20
C PHE A 63 10.25 4.02 5.21
N ALA A 64 10.67 2.76 5.28
CA ALA A 64 10.09 1.76 6.17
C ALA A 64 10.25 2.13 7.66
N ALA A 65 11.43 2.56 8.11
CA ALA A 65 11.64 2.89 9.53
C ALA A 65 10.87 4.16 9.98
N PRO A 66 10.91 5.29 9.25
CA PRO A 66 10.12 6.48 9.61
C PRO A 66 8.61 6.22 9.60
N THR A 67 8.11 5.47 8.61
CA THR A 67 6.68 5.15 8.54
C THR A 67 6.23 4.30 9.73
N ALA A 68 7.05 3.31 10.14
CA ALA A 68 6.80 2.51 11.34
C ALA A 68 6.70 3.39 12.60
N ILE A 69 7.68 4.27 12.82
CA ILE A 69 7.74 5.15 14.00
C ILE A 69 6.53 6.06 14.03
N ILE A 70 6.22 6.71 12.90
CA ILE A 70 5.09 7.64 12.80
C ILE A 70 3.78 6.91 13.04
N GLY A 71 3.55 5.78 12.36
CA GLY A 71 2.28 5.07 12.49
C GLY A 71 2.10 4.38 13.84
N LEU A 72 3.15 3.89 14.48
CA LEU A 72 3.10 3.42 15.87
C LEU A 72 2.75 4.57 16.82
N SER A 73 3.41 5.72 16.66
CA SER A 73 3.13 6.92 17.48
C SER A 73 1.70 7.39 17.31
N LEU A 74 1.20 7.45 16.06
CA LEU A 74 -0.18 7.81 15.77
C LEU A 74 -1.18 6.83 16.39
N GLY A 75 -0.92 5.52 16.31
CA GLY A 75 -1.79 4.51 16.92
C GLY A 75 -1.81 4.56 18.44
N TYR A 76 -0.68 4.91 19.08
CA TYR A 76 -0.56 4.95 20.54
C TYR A 76 -1.07 6.26 21.15
N PHE A 77 -0.76 7.41 20.54
CA PHE A 77 -1.12 8.73 21.06
C PHE A 77 -2.40 9.32 20.45
N GLY A 78 -2.85 8.79 19.31
CA GLY A 78 -4.01 9.31 18.61
C GLY A 78 -5.30 9.04 19.36
N VAL A 79 -6.11 10.08 19.54
CA VAL A 79 -7.44 9.98 20.14
C VAL A 79 -8.47 10.25 19.07
N ALA A 80 -9.21 9.22 18.66
CA ALA A 80 -10.33 9.32 17.74
C ALA A 80 -11.61 8.78 18.40
N PRO A 81 -12.80 9.19 17.92
CA PRO A 81 -14.05 8.62 18.37
C PRO A 81 -14.02 7.09 18.31
N TYR A 82 -14.36 6.45 19.42
CA TYR A 82 -14.48 5.00 19.49
C TYR A 82 -15.83 4.58 18.88
N ALA A 83 -15.79 4.17 17.62
CA ALA A 83 -16.93 3.65 16.87
C ALA A 83 -16.55 2.29 16.28
N PRO A 84 -16.52 1.21 17.09
CA PRO A 84 -16.18 -0.12 16.60
C PRO A 84 -17.24 -0.60 15.61
N LEU A 85 -16.79 -1.26 14.55
CA LEU A 85 -17.66 -1.99 13.65
C LEU A 85 -18.15 -3.24 14.39
N THR A 86 -19.43 -3.24 14.75
CA THR A 86 -20.13 -4.34 15.40
C THR A 86 -20.85 -5.20 14.37
N GLU A 87 -21.01 -6.50 14.61
CA GLU A 87 -21.77 -7.42 13.74
C GLU A 87 -21.28 -7.54 12.29
N ILE A 88 -19.96 -7.49 12.11
CA ILE A 88 -19.34 -7.74 10.81
C ILE A 88 -19.15 -9.25 10.56
N SER A 89 -19.44 -9.68 9.33
CA SER A 89 -19.14 -11.05 8.91
C SER A 89 -17.63 -11.25 8.76
N GLU A 90 -17.15 -12.48 8.96
CA GLU A 90 -15.73 -12.83 8.76
C GLU A 90 -15.23 -12.46 7.36
N GLY A 91 -16.10 -12.56 6.34
CA GLY A 91 -15.77 -12.13 4.98
C GLY A 91 -15.61 -10.62 4.85
N LEU A 92 -16.43 -9.81 5.53
CA LEU A 92 -16.27 -8.35 5.52
C LEU A 92 -15.00 -7.92 6.24
N GLU A 93 -14.64 -8.57 7.34
CA GLU A 93 -13.35 -8.38 8.01
C GLU A 93 -12.19 -8.68 7.06
N ALA A 94 -12.20 -9.84 6.40
CA ALA A 94 -11.18 -10.22 5.43
C ALA A 94 -11.08 -9.20 4.28
N HIS A 95 -12.22 -8.72 3.76
CA HIS A 95 -12.25 -7.67 2.74
C HIS A 95 -11.54 -6.39 3.20
N ILE A 96 -11.81 -5.91 4.42
CA ILE A 96 -11.19 -4.69 4.96
C ILE A 96 -9.68 -4.86 5.10
N ILE A 97 -9.25 -5.97 5.73
CA ILE A 97 -7.83 -6.28 5.97
C ILE A 97 -7.07 -6.38 4.64
N LEU A 98 -7.61 -7.12 3.66
CA LEU A 98 -7.02 -7.26 2.32
C LEU A 98 -7.01 -5.95 1.55
N SER A 99 -8.06 -5.12 1.68
CA SER A 99 -8.12 -3.81 1.03
C SER A 99 -7.04 -2.86 1.53
N ILE A 100 -6.80 -2.82 2.85
CA ILE A 100 -5.74 -1.99 3.45
C ILE A 100 -4.36 -2.52 3.04
N ALA A 101 -4.18 -3.85 3.04
CA ALA A 101 -2.94 -4.47 2.59
C ALA A 101 -2.65 -4.17 1.11
N ALA A 102 -3.64 -4.31 0.23
CA ALA A 102 -3.53 -3.98 -1.20
C ALA A 102 -3.18 -2.51 -1.41
N TYR A 103 -3.88 -1.60 -0.72
CA TYR A 103 -3.61 -0.16 -0.77
C TYR A 103 -2.17 0.15 -0.37
N CYS A 104 -1.67 -0.47 0.70
CA CYS A 104 -0.30 -0.27 1.18
C CYS A 104 0.75 -0.72 0.14
N VAL A 105 0.61 -1.94 -0.41
CA VAL A 105 1.55 -2.45 -1.43
C VAL A 105 1.50 -1.60 -2.70
N LEU A 106 0.31 -1.15 -3.12
CA LEU A 106 0.18 -0.30 -4.29
C LEU A 106 0.74 1.10 -4.05
N LEU A 107 0.64 1.65 -2.84
CA LEU A 107 1.35 2.88 -2.44
C LEU A 107 2.87 2.68 -2.54
N MET A 108 3.40 1.57 -2.02
CA MET A 108 4.82 1.23 -2.16
C MET A 108 5.24 1.16 -3.64
N SER A 109 4.42 0.55 -4.48
CA SER A 109 4.67 0.47 -5.93
C SER A 109 4.67 1.86 -6.57
N ALA A 110 3.79 2.78 -6.15
CA ALA A 110 3.75 4.15 -6.65
C ALA A 110 4.99 4.95 -6.23
N VAL A 111 5.42 4.82 -4.98
CA VAL A 111 6.68 5.42 -4.49
C VAL A 111 7.87 4.88 -5.29
N GLN A 112 7.94 3.57 -5.49
CA GLN A 112 8.98 2.93 -6.30
C GLN A 112 8.95 3.41 -7.76
N ALA A 113 7.76 3.58 -8.35
CA ALA A 113 7.59 4.13 -9.69
C ALA A 113 8.07 5.58 -9.80
N ILE A 114 7.84 6.41 -8.77
CA ILE A 114 8.35 7.79 -8.70
C ILE A 114 9.88 7.77 -8.65
N ILE A 115 10.48 6.94 -7.79
CA ILE A 115 11.94 6.79 -7.69
C ILE A 115 12.52 6.36 -9.04
N LEU A 116 11.93 5.35 -9.68
CA LEU A 116 12.35 4.85 -10.99
C LEU A 116 12.26 5.96 -12.06
N ARG A 117 11.18 6.76 -12.05
CA ARG A 117 10.98 7.87 -12.99
C ARG A 117 12.04 8.96 -12.81
N ILE A 118 12.38 9.30 -11.57
CA ILE A 118 13.45 10.25 -11.25
C ILE A 118 14.80 9.70 -11.73
N GLN A 119 15.10 8.42 -11.43
CA GLN A 119 16.33 7.77 -11.86
C GLN A 119 16.49 7.77 -13.40
N ILE A 120 15.41 7.46 -14.14
CA ILE A 120 15.41 7.50 -15.62
C ILE A 120 15.64 8.93 -16.13
N ARG A 121 15.06 9.95 -15.49
CA ARG A 121 15.23 11.36 -15.89
C ARG A 121 16.69 11.80 -15.72
N GLU A 122 17.29 11.54 -14.57
CA GLU A 122 18.69 11.93 -14.28
C GLU A 122 19.69 11.23 -15.21
N LEU A 123 19.46 9.96 -15.54
CA LEU A 123 20.32 9.22 -16.48
C LEU A 123 20.26 9.78 -17.90
N LYS A 124 19.11 10.33 -18.33
CA LYS A 124 18.95 10.96 -19.64
C LYS A 124 19.57 12.36 -19.72
N HIS A 125 19.52 13.13 -18.64
CA HIS A 125 19.91 14.55 -18.66
C HIS A 125 21.41 14.81 -18.43
N LYS A 126 22.26 13.78 -18.33
CA LYS A 126 23.71 13.91 -18.06
C LYS A 126 24.05 14.95 -16.98
N THR A 127 23.21 15.11 -15.97
CA THR A 127 23.42 16.10 -14.90
C THR A 127 24.76 15.82 -14.20
N ASN A 128 25.63 16.82 -14.07
CA ASN A 128 26.98 16.68 -13.53
C ASN A 128 27.04 16.32 -12.03
N GLN A 129 25.91 16.34 -11.31
CA GLN A 129 25.83 15.99 -9.88
C GLN A 129 25.05 14.69 -9.65
N ARG A 130 25.67 13.53 -9.92
CA ARG A 130 25.05 12.19 -9.79
C ARG A 130 25.12 11.57 -8.38
N PHE A 131 25.16 12.38 -7.33
CA PHE A 131 25.49 11.86 -5.98
C PHE A 131 24.50 10.79 -5.47
N TRP A 132 23.20 10.95 -5.74
CA TRP A 132 22.17 10.01 -5.29
C TRP A 132 21.97 8.82 -6.24
N VAL A 133 22.03 9.04 -7.56
CA VAL A 133 21.77 8.00 -8.58
C VAL A 133 22.80 6.87 -8.51
N ASN A 134 24.06 7.19 -8.19
CA ASN A 134 25.13 6.20 -8.06
C ASN A 134 24.97 5.28 -6.84
N LYS A 135 24.15 5.67 -5.84
CA LYS A 135 23.84 4.84 -4.65
C LYS A 135 22.61 3.96 -4.84
N LEU A 136 21.83 4.19 -5.90
CA LEU A 136 20.66 3.39 -6.21
C LEU A 136 21.06 2.08 -6.91
N PRO A 137 20.36 0.96 -6.63
CA PRO A 137 20.47 -0.26 -7.41
C PRO A 137 20.30 -0.04 -8.92
N SER A 138 20.70 -1.05 -9.71
CA SER A 138 20.52 -1.04 -11.17
C SER A 138 19.06 -0.82 -11.56
N LEU A 139 18.82 -0.11 -12.66
CA LEU A 139 17.48 0.16 -13.20
C LEU A 139 16.65 -1.12 -13.35
N GLN A 140 17.27 -2.19 -13.84
CA GLN A 140 16.61 -3.49 -14.01
C GLN A 140 16.12 -4.08 -12.68
N SER A 141 16.88 -3.91 -11.59
CA SER A 141 16.47 -4.38 -10.26
C SER A 141 15.28 -3.56 -9.75
N MET A 142 15.30 -2.24 -9.96
CA MET A 142 14.22 -1.35 -9.56
C MET A 142 12.92 -1.61 -10.34
N GLU A 143 13.03 -1.89 -11.64
CA GLU A 143 11.91 -2.29 -12.49
C GLU A 143 11.34 -3.65 -12.06
N SER A 144 12.20 -4.62 -11.77
CA SER A 144 11.75 -5.94 -11.32
C SER A 144 11.00 -5.84 -9.99
N LEU A 145 11.52 -5.06 -9.04
CA LEU A 145 10.84 -4.80 -7.77
C LEU A 145 9.48 -4.10 -7.96
N LEU A 146 9.41 -3.14 -8.89
CA LEU A 146 8.14 -2.47 -9.22
C LEU A 146 7.10 -3.48 -9.70
N PHE A 147 7.46 -4.39 -10.61
CA PHE A 147 6.53 -5.41 -11.10
C PHE A 147 6.17 -6.46 -10.05
N ASP A 148 7.11 -6.85 -9.19
CA ASP A 148 6.81 -7.74 -8.06
C ASP A 148 5.79 -7.10 -7.11
N MET A 149 5.93 -5.80 -6.82
CA MET A 149 4.97 -5.05 -6.01
C MET A 149 3.61 -4.91 -6.69
N ILE A 150 3.58 -4.59 -7.99
CA ILE A 150 2.33 -4.51 -8.75
C ILE A 150 1.62 -5.87 -8.73
N LEU A 151 2.35 -6.97 -8.90
CA LEU A 151 1.76 -8.31 -8.90
C LEU A 151 1.14 -8.65 -7.54
N VAL A 152 1.86 -8.42 -6.45
CA VAL A 152 1.35 -8.65 -5.08
C VAL A 152 0.16 -7.75 -4.80
N GLY A 153 0.27 -6.44 -5.10
CA GLY A 153 -0.80 -5.47 -4.89
C GLY A 153 -2.05 -5.77 -5.73
N PHE A 154 -1.87 -6.16 -6.99
CA PHE A 154 -2.96 -6.58 -7.88
C PHE A 154 -3.66 -7.85 -7.37
N SER A 155 -2.88 -8.83 -6.90
CA SER A 155 -3.43 -10.08 -6.35
C SER A 155 -4.26 -9.81 -5.09
N LEU A 156 -3.73 -9.00 -4.17
CA LEU A 156 -4.45 -8.58 -2.96
C LEU A 156 -5.71 -7.78 -3.31
N LEU A 157 -5.63 -6.85 -4.27
CA LEU A 157 -6.78 -6.07 -4.73
C LEU A 157 -7.84 -6.95 -5.38
N THR A 158 -7.44 -7.97 -6.14
CA THR A 158 -8.36 -8.93 -6.76
C THR A 158 -9.11 -9.73 -5.70
N LEU A 159 -8.41 -10.25 -4.68
CA LEU A 159 -9.02 -10.96 -3.57
C LEU A 159 -9.96 -10.05 -2.76
N ALA A 160 -9.52 -8.82 -2.48
CA ALA A 160 -10.33 -7.83 -1.79
C ALA A 160 -11.63 -7.53 -2.57
N LEU A 161 -11.55 -7.28 -3.87
CA LEU A 161 -12.73 -7.04 -4.71
C LEU A 161 -13.65 -8.26 -4.74
N ALA A 162 -13.10 -9.47 -4.94
CA ALA A 162 -13.88 -10.70 -4.99
C ALA A 162 -14.67 -10.94 -3.69
N ILE A 163 -14.01 -10.80 -2.54
CA ILE A 163 -14.68 -10.93 -1.23
C ILE A 163 -15.67 -9.79 -1.02
N GLY A 164 -15.32 -8.56 -1.44
CA GLY A 164 -16.21 -7.41 -1.39
C GLY A 164 -17.52 -7.66 -2.12
N PHE A 165 -17.49 -8.20 -3.33
CA PHE A 165 -18.68 -8.54 -4.11
C PHE A 165 -19.59 -9.58 -3.45
N VAL A 166 -19.05 -10.46 -2.62
CA VAL A 166 -19.81 -11.52 -1.94
C VAL A 166 -20.37 -11.03 -0.60
N TYR A 167 -19.60 -10.25 0.17
CA TYR A 167 -19.91 -9.94 1.57
C TYR A 167 -20.35 -8.50 1.83
N VAL A 168 -20.15 -7.58 0.90
CA VAL A 168 -20.63 -6.19 1.04
C VAL A 168 -21.99 -6.07 0.38
N ASN A 169 -23.02 -5.85 1.21
CA ASN A 169 -24.37 -5.58 0.72
C ASN A 169 -24.41 -4.22 0.01
N ASP A 170 -25.00 -4.21 -1.19
CA ASP A 170 -25.26 -3.01 -1.97
C ASP A 170 -24.02 -2.15 -2.28
N LEU A 171 -22.99 -2.76 -2.89
CA LEU A 171 -21.76 -2.09 -3.36
C LEU A 171 -21.97 -0.94 -4.35
N LEU A 172 -23.16 -0.88 -4.96
CA LEU A 172 -23.57 0.14 -5.93
C LEU A 172 -24.55 1.16 -5.34
N ALA A 173 -24.86 1.07 -4.04
CA ALA A 173 -25.50 2.16 -3.31
C ALA A 173 -24.71 3.46 -3.50
N GLN A 174 -25.41 4.58 -3.62
CA GLN A 174 -24.86 5.86 -4.05
C GLN A 174 -23.61 6.30 -3.26
N HIS A 175 -23.52 5.98 -1.96
CA HIS A 175 -22.36 6.34 -1.13
C HIS A 175 -21.13 5.43 -1.29
N ILE A 176 -21.30 4.20 -1.77
CA ILE A 176 -20.22 3.19 -1.89
C ILE A 176 -19.78 3.02 -3.35
N ALA A 177 -20.69 3.26 -4.30
CA ALA A 177 -20.47 3.09 -5.74
C ALA A 177 -19.20 3.78 -6.25
N HIS A 178 -18.94 5.01 -5.81
CA HIS A 178 -17.75 5.76 -6.24
C HIS A 178 -16.45 5.06 -5.86
N LYS A 179 -16.36 4.49 -4.64
CA LYS A 179 -15.20 3.75 -4.15
C LYS A 179 -15.02 2.44 -4.92
N THR A 180 -16.12 1.74 -5.18
CA THR A 180 -16.13 0.48 -5.93
C THR A 180 -15.70 0.69 -7.40
N ILE A 181 -16.26 1.69 -8.08
CA ILE A 181 -15.92 1.99 -9.48
C ILE A 181 -14.46 2.43 -9.63
N LEU A 182 -13.96 3.29 -8.74
CA LEU A 182 -12.56 3.74 -8.78
C LEU A 182 -11.57 2.61 -8.49
N SER A 183 -11.89 1.71 -7.56
CA SER A 183 -11.05 0.53 -7.28
C SER A 183 -11.06 -0.46 -8.44
N MET A 184 -12.20 -0.71 -9.09
CA MET A 184 -12.28 -1.50 -10.33
C MET A 184 -11.49 -0.87 -11.48
N LEU A 185 -11.56 0.45 -11.64
CA LEU A 185 -10.80 1.16 -12.67
C LEU A 185 -9.29 1.03 -12.44
N SER A 186 -8.84 1.21 -11.20
CA SER A 186 -7.43 0.97 -10.83
C SER A 186 -7.02 -0.48 -11.09
N TRP A 187 -7.87 -1.44 -10.73
CA TRP A 187 -7.65 -2.86 -11.00
C TRP A 187 -7.46 -3.14 -12.50
N LEU A 188 -8.34 -2.61 -13.36
CA LEU A 188 -8.22 -2.74 -14.82
C LEU A 188 -6.92 -2.11 -15.35
N MET A 189 -6.55 -0.94 -14.85
CA MET A 189 -5.31 -0.27 -15.24
C MET A 189 -4.06 -1.07 -14.88
N LEU A 190 -4.01 -1.64 -13.68
CA LEU A 190 -2.91 -2.50 -13.22
C LEU A 190 -2.89 -3.82 -14.00
N GLY A 191 -4.04 -4.43 -14.25
CA GLY A 191 -4.17 -5.63 -15.08
C GLY A 191 -3.69 -5.39 -16.51
N TYR A 192 -4.06 -4.25 -17.11
CA TYR A 192 -3.58 -3.85 -18.43
C TYR A 192 -2.06 -3.59 -18.45
N LEU A 193 -1.51 -3.01 -17.38
CA LEU A 193 -0.07 -2.84 -17.23
C LEU A 193 0.67 -4.18 -17.12
N LEU A 194 0.16 -5.12 -16.32
CA LEU A 194 0.74 -6.48 -16.18
C LEU A 194 0.67 -7.26 -17.50
N PHE A 195 -0.48 -7.22 -18.18
CA PHE A 195 -0.64 -7.82 -19.50
C PHE A 195 0.31 -7.19 -20.53
N GLY A 196 0.42 -5.86 -20.52
CA GLY A 196 1.32 -5.14 -21.41
C GLY A 196 2.79 -5.40 -21.13
N HIS A 197 3.16 -5.65 -19.88
CA HIS A 197 4.49 -6.11 -19.51
C HIS A 197 4.78 -7.50 -20.09
N TRP A 198 3.87 -8.45 -19.91
CA TRP A 198 4.06 -9.83 -20.37
C TRP A 198 4.06 -9.94 -21.91
N LYS A 199 3.14 -9.27 -22.60
CA LYS A 199 2.97 -9.39 -24.06
C LYS A 199 3.86 -8.46 -24.87
N TYR A 200 4.04 -7.22 -24.42
CA TYR A 200 4.72 -6.15 -25.17
C TYR A 200 6.00 -5.67 -24.51
N GLY A 201 6.40 -6.24 -23.38
CA GLY A 201 7.64 -5.87 -22.68
C GLY A 201 7.63 -4.46 -22.11
N TRP A 202 6.47 -3.91 -21.73
CA TRP A 202 6.40 -2.55 -21.18
C TRP A 202 7.27 -2.40 -19.93
N ARG A 203 8.15 -1.40 -19.94
CA ARG A 203 9.13 -1.11 -18.90
C ARG A 203 9.39 0.39 -18.74
N GLY A 204 10.20 0.74 -17.75
CA GLY A 204 10.69 2.09 -17.50
C GLY A 204 9.58 3.12 -17.30
N ARG A 205 9.65 4.22 -18.07
CA ARG A 205 8.79 5.39 -17.90
C ARG A 205 7.30 5.08 -18.12
N ARG A 206 6.97 4.16 -19.06
CA ARG A 206 5.58 3.78 -19.34
C ARG A 206 4.98 3.04 -18.14
N ALA A 207 5.70 2.04 -17.62
CA ALA A 207 5.26 1.29 -16.45
C ALA A 207 5.14 2.18 -15.21
N ALA A 208 6.12 3.05 -14.97
CA ALA A 208 6.10 3.99 -13.85
C ALA A 208 4.88 4.94 -13.91
N ASN A 209 4.63 5.58 -15.05
CA ASN A 209 3.51 6.52 -15.18
C ASN A 209 2.15 5.82 -15.02
N MET A 210 1.99 4.61 -15.58
CA MET A 210 0.73 3.84 -15.44
C MET A 210 0.50 3.40 -14.00
N THR A 211 1.54 2.97 -13.29
CA THR A 211 1.46 2.59 -11.87
C THR A 211 1.02 3.78 -11.02
N ILE A 212 1.65 4.95 -11.23
CA ILE A 212 1.28 6.18 -10.51
C ILE A 212 -0.17 6.56 -10.79
N LEU A 213 -0.61 6.53 -12.06
CA LEU A 213 -1.98 6.89 -12.42
C LEU A 213 -2.99 5.90 -11.81
N ALA A 214 -2.73 4.60 -11.89
CA ALA A 214 -3.59 3.59 -11.28
C ALA A 214 -3.69 3.76 -9.76
N PHE A 215 -2.58 4.06 -9.08
CA PHE A 215 -2.59 4.33 -7.64
C PHE A 215 -3.35 5.62 -7.29
N VAL A 216 -3.19 6.70 -8.07
CA VAL A 216 -3.93 7.96 -7.84
C VAL A 216 -5.44 7.73 -7.96
N VAL A 217 -5.88 6.98 -8.98
CA VAL A 217 -7.30 6.59 -9.14
C VAL A 217 -7.79 5.81 -7.92
N LEU A 218 -7.00 4.85 -7.42
CA LEU A 218 -7.34 4.09 -6.22
C LEU A 218 -7.40 4.98 -4.96
N ALA A 219 -6.43 5.87 -4.80
CA ALA A 219 -6.30 6.75 -3.64
C ALA A 219 -7.47 7.74 -3.54
N ILE A 220 -7.97 8.25 -4.67
CA ILE A 220 -9.18 9.08 -4.69
C ILE A 220 -10.38 8.29 -4.16
N GLY A 221 -10.51 7.01 -4.54
CA GLY A 221 -11.60 6.16 -4.03
C GLY A 221 -11.51 5.88 -2.52
N PHE A 222 -10.29 5.73 -2.00
CA PHE A 222 -10.07 5.45 -0.58
C PHE A 222 -10.20 6.70 0.31
N ILE A 223 -9.56 7.81 -0.07
CA ILE A 223 -9.52 9.06 0.70
C ILE A 223 -10.85 9.81 0.58
N GLY A 224 -11.46 9.83 -0.61
CA GLY A 224 -12.66 10.63 -0.89
C GLY A 224 -13.90 10.22 -0.07
N SER A 225 -13.97 8.97 0.40
CA SER A 225 -15.11 8.51 1.21
C SER A 225 -14.95 8.83 2.70
N LYS A 226 -13.78 8.58 3.30
CA LYS A 226 -13.56 8.87 4.74
C LYS A 226 -13.31 10.33 5.05
N PHE A 227 -12.55 11.05 4.21
CA PHE A 227 -12.19 12.45 4.48
C PHE A 227 -13.40 13.39 4.39
N VAL A 228 -14.35 13.11 3.50
CA VAL A 228 -15.60 13.88 3.38
C VAL A 228 -16.55 13.58 4.55
N LEU A 229 -16.57 12.34 5.05
CA LEU A 229 -17.50 11.93 6.11
C LEU A 229 -17.03 12.22 7.53
N GLU A 230 -15.72 12.24 7.80
CA GLU A 230 -15.18 12.41 9.17
C GLU A 230 -14.60 13.81 9.46
N ILE A 231 -14.34 14.64 8.43
CA ILE A 231 -13.69 15.97 8.62
C ILE A 231 -14.57 17.13 8.13
N LEU A 232 -15.46 16.91 7.16
CA LEU A 232 -16.36 17.95 6.64
C LEU A 232 -17.78 17.88 7.23
N LEU A 233 -18.12 16.81 7.94
CA LEU A 233 -19.39 16.55 8.64
C LEU A 233 -19.09 16.24 10.10
#